data_AF-A0A087T158-F1
#
_entry.id   AF-A0A087T158-F1
#
_cell.length_a   1.000
_cell.length_b   1.000
_cell.length_c   1.000
_cell.angle_alpha   90.00
_cell.angle_beta   90.00
_cell.angle_gamma   90.00
#
_symmetry.space_group_name_H-M   'P 1'
#
loop_
_entity.id
_entity.type
_entity.pdbx_description
1 polymer ?
#
loop_
_entity_poly.entity_id
_entity_poly.type
_entity_poly.pdbx_seq_one_letter_code
_entity_poly.pdbx_strand_id
1 'polypeptide(L)'
;MIKIWNLPTTEEHAVEYFQSYGILPASEICVNGHNMVLYLKTEKQWHRNIKACAKRVSIGKGTWFKGFVPSLHRPQDSYSQ
;
A
#
# COMPACT_ATOMS: atom_id res chain seq x y z
N MET A 1 -24.36 -1.01 7.69
CA MET A 1 -23.98 -2.44 7.83
C MET A 1 -23.39 -2.89 6.50
N ILE A 2 -22.13 -3.33 6.48
CA ILE A 2 -21.46 -3.78 5.25
C ILE A 2 -21.97 -5.18 4.93
N LYS A 3 -22.48 -5.39 3.71
CA LYS A 3 -22.87 -6.71 3.23
C LYS A 3 -21.62 -7.43 2.73
N ILE A 4 -21.49 -8.72 3.01
CA ILE A 4 -20.32 -9.52 2.60
C ILE A 4 -20.13 -9.56 1.07
N TRP A 5 -21.22 -9.43 0.31
CA TRP A 5 -21.20 -9.35 -1.16
C TRP A 5 -20.78 -7.99 -1.71
N ASN A 6 -20.65 -6.97 -0.85
CA ASN A 6 -20.18 -5.64 -1.22
C ASN A 6 -18.70 -5.44 -0.85
N LEU A 7 -17.97 -6.52 -0.56
CA LEU A 7 -16.55 -6.43 -0.30
C LEU A 7 -15.79 -6.13 -1.60
N PRO A 8 -14.69 -5.37 -1.53
CA PRO A 8 -13.83 -5.12 -2.68
C PRO A 8 -13.34 -6.42 -3.30
N THR A 9 -13.46 -6.54 -4.62
CA THR A 9 -13.04 -7.72 -5.39
C THR A 9 -11.69 -7.53 -6.09
N THR A 10 -11.14 -6.31 -6.06
CA THR A 10 -9.82 -5.95 -6.62
C THR A 10 -8.97 -5.26 -5.57
N GLU A 11 -7.64 -5.29 -5.74
CA GLU A 11 -6.72 -4.58 -4.84
C GLU A 11 -6.98 -3.06 -4.88
N GLU A 12 -7.26 -2.50 -6.06
CA GLU A 12 -7.60 -1.09 -6.26
C GLU A 12 -8.85 -0.70 -5.48
N HIS A 13 -9.95 -1.45 -5.62
CA HIS A 13 -11.17 -1.18 -4.87
C HIS A 13 -10.97 -1.37 -3.37
N ALA A 14 -10.10 -2.29 -2.95
CA ALA A 14 -9.80 -2.49 -1.52
C ALA A 14 -9.08 -1.28 -0.94
N VAL A 15 -8.14 -0.71 -1.70
CA VAL A 15 -7.42 0.51 -1.32
C VAL A 15 -8.36 1.70 -1.24
N GLU A 16 -9.18 1.94 -2.27
CA GLU A 16 -10.17 3.01 -2.29
C GLU A 16 -11.17 2.88 -1.12
N TYR A 17 -11.62 1.65 -0.87
CA TYR A 17 -12.47 1.34 0.26
C TYR A 17 -11.78 1.74 1.58
N PHE A 18 -10.58 1.23 1.86
CA PHE A 18 -9.86 1.58 3.09
C PHE A 18 -9.54 3.09 3.21
N GLN A 19 -9.30 3.79 2.10
CA GLN A 19 -9.11 5.23 2.08
C GLN A 19 -10.40 5.99 2.43
N SER A 20 -11.56 5.53 1.93
CA SER A 20 -12.86 6.14 2.24
C SER A 20 -13.24 6.05 3.72
N TYR A 21 -12.73 5.02 4.43
CA TYR A 21 -12.91 4.85 5.87
C TYR A 21 -11.75 5.42 6.72
N GLY A 22 -10.76 6.07 6.09
CA GLY A 22 -9.60 6.64 6.80
C GLY A 22 -8.64 5.61 7.41
N ILE A 23 -8.73 4.34 7.01
CA ILE A 23 -7.84 3.26 7.47
C ILE A 23 -6.49 3.34 6.74
N LEU A 24 -6.55 3.65 5.45
CA LEU A 24 -5.38 3.99 4.64
C LEU A 24 -5.40 5.49 4.35
N PRO A 25 -4.24 6.16 4.38
CA PRO A 25 -4.15 7.53 3.93
C PRO A 25 -4.45 7.64 2.43
N ALA A 26 -5.15 8.69 2.02
CA ALA A 26 -5.40 8.99 0.60
C ALA A 26 -4.13 9.52 -0.10
N SER A 27 -3.27 10.19 0.66
CA SER A 27 -1.98 10.71 0.22
C SER A 27 -0.97 10.65 1.36
N GLU A 28 0.31 10.55 1.01
CA GLU A 28 1.40 10.53 1.99
C GLU A 28 2.41 11.64 1.70
N ILE A 29 3.10 12.06 2.76
CA ILE A 29 4.15 13.08 2.68
C ILE A 29 5.49 12.43 3.03
N CYS A 30 6.44 12.50 2.10
CA CYS A 30 7.78 11.99 2.36
C CYS A 30 8.52 12.91 3.35
N VAL A 31 9.60 12.40 3.97
CA VAL A 31 10.42 13.15 4.96
C VAL A 31 10.94 14.50 4.48
N ASN A 32 10.97 14.74 3.17
CA ASN A 32 11.38 15.99 2.55
C ASN A 32 10.20 16.95 2.24
N GLY A 33 9.01 16.73 2.81
CA GLY A 33 7.84 17.63 2.66
C GLY A 33 7.12 17.50 1.32
N HIS A 34 7.05 16.29 0.80
CA HIS A 34 6.78 16.04 -0.60
C HIS A 34 5.59 15.08 -0.78
N ASN A 35 4.59 15.48 -1.57
CA ASN A 35 3.44 14.61 -1.88
C ASN A 35 3.87 13.34 -2.61
N MET A 36 3.29 12.22 -2.19
CA MET A 36 3.50 10.88 -2.74
C MET A 36 2.21 10.31 -3.31
N VAL A 37 2.34 9.44 -4.30
CA VAL A 37 1.24 8.70 -4.93
C VAL A 37 1.41 7.22 -4.59
N LEU A 38 0.29 6.52 -4.38
CA LEU A 38 0.30 5.09 -4.13
C LEU A 38 0.48 4.33 -5.44
N TYR A 39 1.50 3.49 -5.50
CA TYR A 39 1.71 2.54 -6.58
C TYR A 39 1.15 1.17 -6.17
N LEU A 40 0.26 0.61 -6.98
CA LEU A 40 -0.42 -0.66 -6.68
C LEU A 40 0.09 -1.86 -7.50
N LYS A 41 1.06 -1.69 -8.40
CA LYS A 41 1.53 -2.79 -9.24
C LYS A 41 2.41 -3.80 -8.47
N THR A 42 3.70 -3.86 -8.80
CA THR A 42 4.63 -4.86 -8.27
C THR A 42 4.95 -4.63 -6.80
N GLU A 43 5.22 -3.38 -6.40
CA GLU A 43 5.47 -3.04 -5.01
C GLU A 43 4.37 -2.09 -4.54
N LYS A 44 3.58 -2.54 -3.55
CA LYS A 44 2.50 -1.77 -2.94
C LYS A 44 3.07 -0.71 -2.01
N GLN A 45 3.39 0.45 -2.57
CA GLN A 45 4.13 1.49 -1.86
C GLN A 45 3.81 2.88 -2.35
N TRP A 46 3.91 3.84 -1.43
CA TRP A 46 3.95 5.24 -1.74
C TRP A 46 5.28 5.54 -2.43
N HIS A 47 5.20 6.12 -3.62
CA HIS A 47 6.36 6.59 -4.36
C HIS A 47 6.17 8.05 -4.75
N ARG A 48 7.29 8.68 -5.07
CA ARG A 48 7.28 10.01 -5.65
C ARG A 48 7.41 9.93 -7.17
N ASN A 49 6.84 10.91 -7.86
CA ASN A 49 7.06 11.12 -9.30
C ASN A 49 8.25 12.06 -9.62
N ILE A 50 9.09 12.38 -8.63
CA ILE A 50 10.24 13.30 -8.81
C ILE A 50 11.54 12.52 -8.60
N LYS A 51 12.39 12.50 -9.64
CA LYS A 51 13.65 11.74 -9.66
C LYS A 51 14.59 12.06 -8.51
N ALA A 52 14.61 13.31 -8.05
CA ALA A 52 15.48 13.78 -6.96
C ALA A 52 15.10 13.21 -5.57
N CYS A 53 13.96 12.54 -5.42
CA CYS A 53 13.51 11.98 -4.15
C CYS A 53 13.02 10.55 -4.36
N ALA A 54 13.95 9.60 -4.43
CA ALA A 54 13.71 8.17 -4.62
C ALA A 54 13.19 7.44 -3.36
N LYS A 55 12.59 8.18 -2.41
CA LYS A 55 12.06 7.57 -1.18
C LYS A 55 10.79 6.78 -1.50
N ARG A 56 10.78 5.54 -1.04
CA ARG A 56 9.64 4.63 -1.05
C ARG A 56 9.14 4.47 0.39
N VAL A 57 7.84 4.47 0.57
CA VAL A 57 7.21 4.25 1.89
C VAL A 57 6.20 3.12 1.74
N SER A 58 6.30 2.10 2.59
CA SER A 58 5.33 1.00 2.61
C SER A 58 3.92 1.54 2.86
N ILE A 59 2.93 0.97 2.17
CA ILE A 59 1.50 1.26 2.39
C ILE A 59 1.07 1.04 3.85
N GLY A 60 1.77 0.16 4.58
CA GLY A 60 1.48 -0.17 5.98
C GLY A 60 2.12 0.76 7.02
N LYS A 61 2.92 1.75 6.61
CA LYS A 61 3.60 2.62 7.58
C LYS A 61 2.54 3.44 8.35
N GLY A 62 2.53 3.30 9.68
CA GLY A 62 1.61 4.04 10.53
C GLY A 62 0.16 3.53 10.53
N THR A 63 -0.11 2.41 9.86
CA THR A 63 -1.43 1.77 9.82
C THR A 63 -1.37 0.35 10.41
N TRP A 64 -2.53 -0.29 10.58
CA TRP A 64 -2.60 -1.68 11.04
C TRP A 64 -1.97 -2.69 10.06
N PHE A 65 -1.65 -2.27 8.82
CA PHE A 65 -0.98 -3.10 7.82
C PHE A 65 0.55 -3.09 7.96
N LYS A 66 1.11 -2.52 9.03
CA LYS A 66 2.56 -2.51 9.27
C LYS A 66 3.10 -3.95 9.33
N GLY A 67 4.03 -4.29 8.43
CA GLY A 67 4.62 -5.63 8.33
C GLY A 67 3.77 -6.62 7.53
N PHE A 68 2.55 -6.24 7.13
CA PHE A 68 1.78 -7.00 6.16
C PHE A 68 2.42 -6.78 4.78
N VAL A 69 2.94 -7.86 4.21
CA VAL A 69 3.35 -7.89 2.81
C VAL A 69 2.16 -8.50 2.08
N PRO A 70 1.35 -7.73 1.34
CA PRO A 70 0.35 -8.31 0.46
C PRO A 70 1.10 -9.28 -0.45
N SER A 71 0.85 -10.57 -0.28
CA SER A 71 1.61 -11.61 -0.93
C SER A 71 1.46 -11.46 -2.45
N LEU A 72 2.44 -10.81 -3.09
CA LEU A 72 2.89 -11.22 -4.40
C LEU A 72 3.07 -12.74 -4.32
N HIS A 73 2.62 -13.49 -5.33
CA HIS A 73 3.04 -14.87 -5.51
C HIS A 73 4.56 -14.96 -5.25
N ARG A 74 4.92 -15.43 -4.06
CA ARG A 74 6.28 -15.75 -3.67
C ARG A 74 6.39 -17.23 -4.00
N PRO A 75 7.17 -17.64 -5.03
CA PRO A 75 7.60 -19.03 -5.11
C PRO A 75 8.21 -19.39 -3.75
N GLN A 76 7.77 -20.49 -3.17
CA GLN A 76 8.29 -21.01 -1.91
C GLN A 76 9.70 -21.57 -2.10
N ASP A 77 10.70 -20.73 -2.34
CA ASP A 77 12.11 -21.09 -2.26
C ASP A 77 12.82 -19.83 -1.74
N SER A 78 13.52 -19.77 -0.61
CA SER A 78 14.29 -20.77 0.10
C SER A 78 14.57 -20.21 1.51
N TYR A 79 14.15 -20.91 2.55
CA TYR A 79 14.96 -20.99 3.77
C TYR A 79 15.75 -22.28 3.61
N SER A 80 17.03 -22.16 3.30
CA SER A 80 18.00 -23.21 3.64
C SER A 80 18.77 -22.73 4.86
N GLN A 81 19.04 -23.70 5.72
CA GLN A 81 19.53 -23.61 7.10
C GLN A 81 20.79 -22.78 7.26
#